data_AF-A0A2V7TYY5-F1
#
_entry.id   AF-A0A2V7TYY5-F1
#
_cell.length_a   1.000
_cell.length_b   1.000
_cell.length_c   1.000
_cell.angle_alpha   90.00
_cell.angle_beta   90.00
_cell.angle_gamma   90.00
#
_symmetry.space_group_name_H-M   'P 1'
#
loop_
_entity.id
_entity.type
_entity.pdbx_description
1 polymer ?
#
loop_
_entity_poly.entity_id
_entity_poly.type
_entity_poly.pdbx_seq_one_letter_code
_entity_poly.pdbx_strand_id
1 'polypeptide(L)'
;ESTGGDIFQLGNMSWQILRVEPGVVRVADAKGAPPSLPFWLGEGPGRTRELAAEIATLREGCVEQEGGREAWLRSECGRGLPEAAASQVAEFVEAGRAALGAVPTQKLVILERFFDESGGMQLVVHAPFGSRINRAWGLALRKRFCVGFGFELQAAANEEAIVLSLGPQHSFELEGVFDYLQPETARGVLVQALLASPMFETRWRWNAQRSLMLDRSRNGKRIPANLLRMRANDLLAAAFPQVLACPETLPGGPIEVPMEHPVVRQTIEDCLTEAMDVDGFLEVLWGLRDGRIAKRAVDTPEPSAFARGILNSAPYTFLDDAPLEERRTQAVSSRRILDIRTADELGALDADAVARVCEEAWPQPESAEEVHEALLWIGYVTAAEAAPWKAWVDELRAGGRIVAEGDRLFAAEAGRDP
;
A
#
# COMPACT_ATOMS: atom_id res chain seq x y z
N GLU A 1 -21.08 -10.48 -16.57
CA GLU A 1 -20.42 -10.27 -15.27
C GLU A 1 -21.31 -10.67 -14.12
N SER A 2 -22.64 -10.53 -14.24
CA SER A 2 -23.54 -11.04 -13.23
C SER A 2 -23.54 -12.57 -13.13
N THR A 3 -23.37 -13.08 -11.91
CA THR A 3 -23.37 -14.50 -11.56
C THR A 3 -24.65 -14.90 -10.81
N GLY A 4 -24.92 -16.21 -10.74
CA GLY A 4 -25.96 -16.72 -9.86
C GLY A 4 -25.58 -16.39 -8.41
N GLY A 5 -26.47 -15.70 -7.70
CA GLY A 5 -26.25 -15.18 -6.35
C GLY A 5 -26.31 -13.65 -6.26
N ASP A 6 -25.97 -12.94 -7.34
CA ASP A 6 -25.90 -11.48 -7.33
C ASP A 6 -27.28 -10.85 -7.16
N ILE A 7 -27.36 -9.78 -6.37
CA ILE A 7 -28.59 -9.04 -6.10
C ILE A 7 -28.54 -7.74 -6.89
N PHE A 8 -29.57 -7.43 -7.66
CA PHE A 8 -29.71 -6.14 -8.34
C PHE A 8 -31.06 -5.52 -8.03
N GLN A 9 -31.16 -4.21 -8.21
CA GLN A 9 -32.39 -3.47 -7.92
C GLN A 9 -33.13 -3.14 -9.22
N LEU A 10 -34.42 -3.42 -9.26
CA LEU A 10 -35.30 -3.04 -10.36
C LEU A 10 -36.53 -2.35 -9.78
N GLY A 11 -36.59 -1.03 -9.93
CA GLY A 11 -37.53 -0.18 -9.17
C GLY A 11 -37.18 -0.17 -7.69
N ASN A 12 -38.17 -0.41 -6.83
CA ASN A 12 -37.99 -0.47 -5.37
C ASN A 12 -37.75 -1.89 -4.84
N MET A 13 -37.67 -2.89 -5.72
CA MET A 13 -37.52 -4.29 -5.35
C MET A 13 -36.11 -4.81 -5.65
N SER A 14 -35.56 -5.58 -4.72
CA SER A 14 -34.28 -6.27 -4.81
C SER A 14 -34.48 -7.68 -5.39
N TRP A 15 -33.70 -8.07 -6.38
CA TRP A 15 -33.82 -9.35 -7.09
C TRP A 15 -32.49 -10.10 -7.06
N GLN A 16 -32.51 -11.36 -6.61
CA GLN A 16 -31.36 -12.24 -6.62
C GLN A 16 -31.33 -13.07 -7.91
N ILE A 17 -30.21 -13.06 -8.63
CA ILE A 17 -30.03 -13.88 -9.82
C ILE A 17 -29.93 -15.35 -9.42
N LEU A 18 -30.85 -16.17 -9.92
CA LEU A 18 -30.76 -17.63 -9.77
C LEU A 18 -29.91 -18.24 -10.87
N ARG A 19 -30.08 -17.76 -12.11
CA ARG A 19 -29.45 -18.34 -13.29
C ARG A 19 -29.39 -17.34 -14.43
N VAL A 20 -28.27 -17.33 -15.15
CA VAL A 20 -28.06 -16.55 -16.37
C VAL A 20 -28.09 -17.49 -17.58
N GLU A 21 -29.00 -17.25 -18.50
CA GLU A 21 -29.17 -17.93 -19.78
C GLU A 21 -28.94 -16.92 -20.92
N PRO A 22 -28.59 -17.35 -22.15
CA PRO A 22 -28.46 -16.44 -23.27
C PRO A 22 -29.75 -15.64 -23.52
N GLY A 23 -29.72 -14.33 -23.22
CA GLY A 23 -30.86 -13.42 -23.38
C GLY A 23 -31.92 -13.47 -22.28
N VAL A 24 -31.76 -14.31 -21.25
CA VAL A 24 -32.72 -14.47 -20.14
C VAL A 24 -31.99 -14.54 -18.80
N VAL A 25 -32.38 -13.70 -17.85
CA VAL A 25 -31.89 -13.76 -16.46
C VAL A 25 -33.05 -14.19 -15.57
N ARG A 26 -32.91 -15.35 -14.91
CA ARG A 26 -33.91 -15.86 -13.97
C ARG A 26 -33.57 -15.38 -12.58
N VAL A 27 -34.55 -14.82 -11.89
CA VAL A 27 -34.36 -14.13 -10.61
C VAL A 27 -35.39 -14.58 -9.57
N ALA A 28 -35.03 -14.48 -8.30
CA ALA A 28 -35.91 -14.59 -7.14
C ALA A 28 -35.95 -13.25 -6.39
N ASP A 29 -37.00 -13.02 -5.61
CA ASP A 29 -37.06 -11.87 -4.70
C ASP A 29 -35.96 -12.00 -3.62
N ALA A 30 -35.11 -10.98 -3.51
CA ALA A 30 -34.04 -10.92 -2.53
C ALA A 30 -34.50 -10.36 -1.16
N LYS A 31 -35.80 -10.11 -0.98
CA LYS A 31 -36.45 -9.74 0.29
C LYS A 31 -35.85 -8.50 0.97
N GLY A 32 -35.48 -7.50 0.18
CA GLY A 32 -34.88 -6.26 0.68
C GLY A 32 -33.38 -6.38 0.99
N ALA A 33 -32.74 -7.50 0.65
CA ALA A 33 -31.29 -7.59 0.72
C ALA A 33 -30.66 -6.52 -0.21
N PRO A 34 -29.58 -5.86 0.24
CA PRO A 34 -28.96 -4.78 -0.51
C PRO A 34 -28.46 -5.29 -1.87
N PRO A 35 -28.54 -4.49 -2.94
CA PRO A 35 -28.00 -4.89 -4.24
C PRO A 35 -26.49 -5.12 -4.11
N SER A 36 -26.03 -6.22 -4.70
CA SER A 36 -24.64 -6.42 -5.04
C SER A 36 -24.23 -5.27 -5.96
N LEU A 37 -23.30 -4.44 -5.51
CA LEU A 37 -22.78 -3.35 -6.32
C LEU A 37 -22.14 -3.95 -7.58
N PRO A 38 -22.69 -3.72 -8.79
CA PRO A 38 -22.02 -4.17 -9.99
C PRO A 38 -20.72 -3.37 -10.09
N PHE A 39 -19.58 -4.06 -9.99
CA PHE A 39 -18.31 -3.44 -10.29
C PHE A 39 -18.14 -3.40 -11.80
N TRP A 40 -17.86 -2.20 -12.32
CA TRP A 40 -17.44 -2.03 -13.70
C TRP A 40 -15.92 -1.84 -13.68
N LEU A 41 -15.19 -2.90 -14.03
CA LEU A 41 -13.76 -2.80 -14.31
C LEU A 41 -13.59 -2.20 -15.71
N GLY A 42 -13.72 -0.89 -15.80
CA GLY A 42 -13.23 -0.16 -16.96
C GLY A 42 -11.72 -0.06 -16.85
N GLU A 43 -10.98 -0.75 -17.71
CA GLU A 43 -9.56 -0.46 -17.92
C GLU A 43 -9.48 0.86 -18.71
N GLY A 44 -9.77 1.96 -18.03
CA GLY A 44 -9.62 3.31 -18.56
C GLY A 44 -8.13 3.66 -18.66
N PRO A 45 -7.73 4.54 -19.60
CA PRO A 45 -6.38 5.05 -19.60
C PRO A 45 -6.12 5.75 -18.25
N GLY A 46 -5.04 5.35 -17.57
CA GLY A 46 -4.57 6.05 -16.38
C GLY A 46 -4.22 7.50 -16.69
N ARG A 47 -4.04 8.32 -15.65
CA ARG A 47 -3.65 9.71 -15.82
C ARG A 47 -2.32 9.80 -16.57
N THR A 48 -2.23 10.69 -17.55
CA THR A 48 -0.99 10.93 -18.28
C THR A 48 0.02 11.70 -17.41
N ARG A 49 1.31 11.62 -17.78
CA ARG A 49 2.38 12.34 -17.06
C ARG A 49 2.18 13.85 -17.11
N GLU A 50 1.71 14.37 -18.24
CA GLU A 50 1.43 15.79 -18.45
C GLU A 50 0.33 16.27 -17.50
N LEU A 51 -0.81 15.55 -17.43
CA LEU A 51 -1.89 15.94 -16.53
C LEU A 51 -1.50 15.81 -15.06
N ALA A 52 -0.68 14.81 -14.71
CA ALA A 52 -0.15 14.69 -13.36
C ALA A 52 0.77 15.87 -13.00
N ALA A 53 1.60 16.33 -13.94
CA ALA A 53 2.48 17.49 -13.76
C ALA A 53 1.70 18.80 -13.62
N GLU A 54 0.62 19.00 -14.39
CA GLU A 54 -0.26 20.17 -14.26
C GLU A 54 -0.94 20.20 -12.88
N ILE A 55 -1.41 19.05 -12.37
CA ILE A 55 -1.99 18.97 -11.02
C ILE A 55 -0.94 19.29 -9.95
N ALA A 56 0.29 18.80 -10.10
CA ALA A 56 1.38 19.12 -9.17
C ALA A 56 1.71 20.62 -9.18
N THR A 57 1.80 21.23 -10.36
CA THR A 57 2.02 22.68 -10.54
C THR A 57 0.93 23.49 -9.84
N LEU A 58 -0.33 23.07 -9.96
CA LEU A 58 -1.44 23.71 -9.26
C LEU A 58 -1.30 23.62 -7.73
N ARG A 59 -0.91 22.46 -7.20
CA ARG A 59 -0.73 22.29 -5.76
C ARG A 59 0.47 23.07 -5.22
N GLU A 60 1.60 23.05 -5.94
CA GLU A 60 2.81 23.82 -5.59
C GLU A 60 2.49 25.31 -5.58
N GLY A 61 1.92 25.84 -6.66
CA GLY A 61 1.58 27.26 -6.75
C GLY A 61 0.54 27.71 -5.71
N CYS A 62 -0.36 26.81 -5.29
CA CYS A 62 -1.28 27.07 -4.17
C CYS A 62 -0.57 27.22 -2.83
N VAL A 63 0.50 26.45 -2.60
CA VAL A 63 1.30 26.52 -1.36
C VAL A 63 2.18 27.77 -1.33
N GLU A 64 2.70 28.19 -2.48
CA GLU A 64 3.56 29.37 -2.60
C GLU A 64 2.85 30.69 -2.26
N GLN A 65 1.51 30.74 -2.29
CA GLN A 65 0.79 31.95 -1.92
C GLN A 65 0.74 32.12 -0.40
N GLU A 66 1.34 33.19 0.12
CA GLU A 66 1.25 33.55 1.55
C GLU A 66 -0.17 34.04 1.94
N GLY A 67 -1.02 34.38 0.96
CA GLY A 67 -2.43 34.72 1.12
C GLY A 67 -3.12 34.83 -0.25
N GLY A 68 -4.46 34.79 -0.26
CA GLY A 68 -5.24 34.87 -1.52
C GLY A 68 -5.14 33.62 -2.40
N ARG A 69 -4.93 32.44 -1.80
CA ARG A 69 -4.86 31.13 -2.48
C ARG A 69 -6.07 30.87 -3.36
N GLU A 70 -7.26 31.23 -2.88
CA GLU A 70 -8.52 31.06 -3.60
C GLU A 70 -8.59 31.96 -4.84
N ALA A 71 -8.07 33.18 -4.74
CA ALA A 71 -8.01 34.10 -5.87
C ALA A 71 -7.03 33.60 -6.94
N TRP A 72 -5.87 33.08 -6.52
CA TRP A 72 -4.89 32.46 -7.41
C TRP A 72 -5.43 31.19 -8.09
N LEU A 73 -6.05 30.26 -7.33
CA LEU A 73 -6.67 29.06 -7.90
C LEU A 73 -7.74 29.41 -8.95
N ARG A 74 -8.50 30.49 -8.72
CA ARG A 74 -9.50 30.97 -9.68
C ARG A 74 -8.89 31.68 -10.89
N SER A 75 -7.69 32.28 -10.78
CA SER A 75 -6.99 32.81 -11.95
C SER A 75 -6.46 31.68 -12.83
N GLU A 76 -5.88 30.64 -12.23
CA GLU A 76 -5.31 29.50 -12.95
C GLU A 76 -6.39 28.59 -13.57
N CYS A 77 -7.44 28.25 -12.80
CA CYS A 77 -8.52 27.38 -13.27
C CYS A 77 -9.62 28.11 -14.06
N GLY A 78 -9.54 29.45 -14.12
CA GLY A 78 -10.51 30.30 -14.79
C GLY A 78 -11.85 30.44 -14.09
N ARG A 79 -12.80 31.11 -14.76
CA ARG A 79 -14.13 31.48 -14.20
C ARG A 79 -15.03 30.29 -13.88
N GLY A 80 -14.64 29.07 -14.27
CA GLY A 80 -15.39 27.85 -14.01
C GLY A 80 -15.27 27.33 -12.58
N LEU A 81 -14.28 27.80 -11.79
CA LEU A 81 -14.08 27.39 -10.40
C LEU A 81 -14.88 28.28 -9.43
N PRO A 82 -15.93 27.76 -8.75
CA PRO A 82 -16.64 28.50 -7.73
C PRO A 82 -15.73 28.82 -6.54
N GLU A 83 -15.99 29.92 -5.83
CA GLU A 83 -15.22 30.34 -4.66
C GLU A 83 -15.15 29.25 -3.58
N ALA A 84 -16.29 28.63 -3.25
CA ALA A 84 -16.32 27.54 -2.27
C ALA A 84 -15.46 26.33 -2.68
N ALA A 85 -15.36 26.02 -3.98
CA ALA A 85 -14.50 24.95 -4.46
C ALA A 85 -13.01 25.35 -4.36
N ALA A 86 -12.68 26.60 -4.67
CA ALA A 86 -11.33 27.12 -4.51
C ALA A 86 -10.88 27.09 -3.03
N SER A 87 -11.76 27.47 -2.10
CA SER A 87 -11.50 27.35 -0.66
C SER A 87 -11.24 25.90 -0.25
N GLN A 88 -12.09 24.95 -0.67
CA GLN A 88 -11.90 23.53 -0.35
C GLN A 88 -10.59 22.96 -0.90
N VAL A 89 -10.20 23.36 -2.12
CA VAL A 89 -8.92 22.93 -2.71
C VAL A 89 -7.75 23.52 -1.92
N ALA A 90 -7.80 24.80 -1.57
CA ALA A 90 -6.75 25.45 -0.78
C ALA A 90 -6.62 24.81 0.61
N GLU A 91 -7.74 24.57 1.30
CA GLU A 91 -7.78 23.89 2.60
C GLU A 91 -7.23 22.47 2.51
N PHE A 92 -7.60 21.71 1.47
CA PHE A 92 -7.11 20.35 1.25
C PHE A 92 -5.61 20.30 1.02
N VAL A 93 -5.08 21.17 0.16
CA VAL A 93 -3.64 21.24 -0.14
C VAL A 93 -2.85 21.67 1.09
N GLU A 94 -3.33 22.68 1.83
CA GLU A 94 -2.65 23.16 3.02
C GLU A 94 -2.69 22.14 4.17
N ALA A 95 -3.82 21.44 4.37
CA ALA A 95 -3.90 20.38 5.36
C ALA A 95 -2.93 19.22 5.04
N GLY A 96 -2.81 18.84 3.76
CA GLY A 96 -1.84 17.84 3.32
C GLY A 96 -0.39 18.30 3.52
N ARG A 97 -0.08 19.54 3.15
CA ARG A 97 1.24 20.15 3.34
C ARG A 97 1.61 20.26 4.81
N ALA A 98 0.68 20.66 5.68
CA ALA A 98 0.91 20.79 7.11
C ALA A 98 1.25 19.42 7.74
N ALA A 99 0.49 18.38 7.40
CA ALA A 99 0.71 17.03 7.92
C ALA A 99 2.01 16.40 7.40
N LEU A 100 2.31 16.55 6.11
CA LEU A 100 3.49 15.92 5.48
C LEU A 100 4.73 16.81 5.49
N GLY A 101 4.61 18.08 5.84
CA GLY A 101 5.65 19.12 5.71
C GLY A 101 5.92 19.61 4.29
N ALA A 102 5.35 18.97 3.27
CA ALA A 102 5.48 19.33 1.86
C ALA A 102 4.33 18.73 1.04
N VAL A 103 4.18 19.19 -0.19
CA VAL A 103 3.23 18.61 -1.15
C VAL A 103 3.95 17.57 -2.02
N PRO A 104 3.44 16.34 -2.13
CA PRO A 104 3.98 15.35 -3.06
C PRO A 104 3.82 15.80 -4.51
N THR A 105 4.89 15.69 -5.29
CA THR A 105 4.93 16.02 -6.72
C THR A 105 5.81 15.03 -7.49
N GLN A 106 5.96 15.21 -8.80
CA GLN A 106 6.86 14.34 -9.58
C GLN A 106 8.34 14.54 -9.21
N LYS A 107 8.67 15.57 -8.42
CA LYS A 107 10.01 15.86 -7.93
C LYS A 107 10.21 15.52 -6.45
N LEU A 108 9.14 15.14 -5.74
CA LEU A 108 9.20 14.79 -4.31
C LEU A 108 8.23 13.65 -4.02
N VAL A 109 8.77 12.49 -3.65
CA VAL A 109 7.98 11.38 -3.11
C VAL A 109 8.02 11.44 -1.60
N ILE A 110 6.85 11.25 -0.99
CA ILE A 110 6.70 11.21 0.46
C ILE A 110 6.21 9.83 0.88
N LEU A 111 6.92 9.17 1.79
CA LEU A 111 6.44 8.02 2.53
C LEU A 111 5.76 8.52 3.80
N GLU A 112 4.50 8.16 3.95
CA GLU A 112 3.72 8.40 5.15
C GLU A 112 3.41 7.07 5.83
N ARG A 113 3.62 6.98 7.15
CA ARG A 113 3.19 5.82 7.93
C ARG A 113 2.38 6.26 9.14
N PHE A 114 1.25 5.59 9.37
CA PHE A 114 0.37 5.81 10.52
C PHE A 114 -0.26 4.50 10.97
N PHE A 115 -0.78 4.48 12.20
CA PHE A 115 -1.44 3.30 12.77
C PHE A 115 -2.89 3.17 12.31
N ASP A 116 -3.38 1.94 12.18
CA ASP A 116 -4.79 1.62 11.99
C ASP A 116 -5.46 1.20 13.32
N GLU A 117 -6.79 1.23 13.38
CA GLU A 117 -7.52 0.88 14.62
C GLU A 117 -7.39 -0.60 15.01
N SER A 118 -6.92 -1.45 14.08
CA SER A 118 -6.66 -2.86 14.35
C SER A 118 -5.25 -3.13 14.91
N GLY A 119 -4.49 -2.08 15.23
CA GLY A 119 -3.17 -2.16 15.84
C GLY A 119 -2.03 -2.45 14.86
N GLY A 120 -2.30 -2.47 13.55
CA GLY A 120 -1.23 -2.47 12.54
C GLY A 120 -0.98 -1.08 12.00
N MET A 121 -0.31 -1.01 10.86
CA MET A 121 0.09 0.25 10.25
C MET A 121 -0.31 0.28 8.78
N GLN A 122 -0.43 1.50 8.26
CA GLN A 122 -0.58 1.75 6.83
C GLN A 122 0.66 2.51 6.37
N LEU A 123 1.28 2.00 5.30
CA LEU A 123 2.34 2.69 4.59
C LEU A 123 1.77 3.25 3.31
N VAL A 124 1.74 4.58 3.19
CA VAL A 124 1.30 5.29 1.99
C VAL A 124 2.52 5.91 1.29
N VAL A 125 2.72 5.54 0.03
CA VAL A 125 3.70 6.18 -0.86
C VAL A 125 2.95 7.23 -1.67
N HIS A 126 3.13 8.51 -1.34
CA HIS A 126 2.57 9.63 -2.11
C HIS A 126 3.43 9.86 -3.35
N ALA A 127 2.89 9.46 -4.49
CA ALA A 127 3.59 9.30 -5.75
C ALA A 127 2.66 9.72 -6.90
N PRO A 128 2.50 11.02 -7.20
CA PRO A 128 1.57 11.50 -8.22
C PRO A 128 2.12 11.29 -9.65
N PHE A 129 2.49 10.06 -10.01
CA PHE A 129 2.99 9.68 -11.33
C PHE A 129 1.92 9.03 -12.22
N GLY A 130 0.74 8.77 -11.67
CA GLY A 130 -0.35 8.09 -12.38
C GLY A 130 -0.40 6.58 -12.10
N SER A 131 -1.57 6.00 -12.32
CA SER A 131 -1.93 4.64 -11.88
C SER A 131 -1.09 3.55 -12.52
N ARG A 132 -0.65 3.72 -13.77
CA ARG A 132 0.16 2.72 -14.48
C ARG A 132 1.56 2.56 -13.88
N ILE A 133 2.19 3.67 -13.52
CA ILE A 133 3.50 3.70 -12.85
C ILE A 133 3.32 3.20 -11.40
N ASN A 134 2.32 3.72 -10.69
CA ASN A 134 2.06 3.35 -9.30
C ASN A 134 1.68 1.88 -9.13
N ARG A 135 0.97 1.28 -10.10
CA ARG A 135 0.65 -0.15 -10.12
C ARG A 135 1.91 -1.01 -10.26
N ALA A 136 2.80 -0.65 -11.19
CA ALA A 136 4.09 -1.34 -11.34
C ALA A 136 4.92 -1.25 -10.05
N TRP A 137 5.04 -0.04 -9.50
CA TRP A 137 5.79 0.17 -8.28
C TRP A 137 5.16 -0.58 -7.09
N GLY A 138 3.85 -0.47 -6.90
CA GLY A 138 3.14 -1.14 -5.80
C GLY A 138 3.26 -2.65 -5.85
N LEU A 139 3.16 -3.27 -7.04
CA LEU A 139 3.36 -4.71 -7.20
C LEU A 139 4.79 -5.15 -6.88
N ALA A 140 5.78 -4.42 -7.39
CA ALA A 140 7.19 -4.72 -7.13
C ALA A 140 7.53 -4.55 -5.65
N LEU A 141 7.03 -3.48 -5.02
CA LEU A 141 7.27 -3.18 -3.61
C LEU A 141 6.58 -4.23 -2.72
N ARG A 142 5.31 -4.54 -2.99
CA ARG A 142 4.57 -5.62 -2.32
C ARG A 142 5.35 -6.93 -2.38
N LYS A 143 5.87 -7.31 -3.55
CA LYS A 143 6.67 -8.53 -3.71
C LYS A 143 7.93 -8.53 -2.84
N ARG A 144 8.62 -7.39 -2.72
CA ARG A 144 9.80 -7.25 -1.83
C ARG A 144 9.42 -7.45 -0.36
N PHE A 145 8.32 -6.85 0.08
CA PHE A 145 7.82 -7.08 1.43
C PHE A 145 7.44 -8.56 1.66
N CYS A 146 6.75 -9.20 0.72
CA CYS A 146 6.38 -10.62 0.86
C CYS A 146 7.60 -11.53 1.01
N VAL A 147 8.66 -11.29 0.22
CA VAL A 147 9.90 -12.09 0.28
C VAL A 147 10.70 -11.80 1.54
N GLY A 148 10.75 -10.54 1.98
CA GLY A 148 11.51 -10.14 3.16
C GLY A 148 10.87 -10.54 4.49
N PHE A 149 9.54 -10.41 4.61
CA PHE A 149 8.81 -10.62 5.86
C PHE A 149 7.99 -11.91 5.91
N GLY A 150 7.83 -12.62 4.79
CA GLY A 150 7.20 -13.95 4.74
C GLY A 150 5.67 -13.97 4.71
N PHE A 151 5.00 -12.83 4.49
CA PHE A 151 3.54 -12.74 4.45
C PHE A 151 3.06 -11.92 3.25
N GLU A 152 1.89 -12.27 2.72
CA GLU A 152 1.24 -11.46 1.69
C GLU A 152 0.62 -10.20 2.30
N LEU A 153 0.94 -9.05 1.72
CA LEU A 153 0.36 -7.77 2.11
C LEU A 153 -0.82 -7.40 1.22
N GLN A 154 -1.83 -6.80 1.83
CA GLN A 154 -2.87 -6.06 1.12
C GLN A 154 -2.25 -4.78 0.55
N ALA A 155 -2.56 -4.48 -0.71
CA ALA A 155 -2.05 -3.28 -1.36
C ALA A 155 -3.03 -2.70 -2.38
N ALA A 156 -2.95 -1.39 -2.57
CA ALA A 156 -3.68 -0.70 -3.64
C ALA A 156 -2.81 0.41 -4.24
N ALA A 157 -3.06 0.75 -5.50
CA ALA A 157 -2.42 1.85 -6.18
C ALA A 157 -3.43 2.63 -7.03
N ASN A 158 -3.47 3.95 -6.84
CA ASN A 158 -4.27 4.87 -7.65
C ASN A 158 -3.36 5.90 -8.34
N GLU A 159 -3.95 6.94 -8.91
CA GLU A 159 -3.22 7.98 -9.66
C GLU A 159 -2.23 8.81 -8.80
N GLU A 160 -2.46 8.86 -7.49
CA GLU A 160 -1.77 9.77 -6.55
C GLU A 160 -0.85 9.03 -5.59
N ALA A 161 -1.16 7.78 -5.26
CA ALA A 161 -0.50 7.06 -4.19
C ALA A 161 -0.58 5.54 -4.31
N ILE A 162 0.28 4.88 -3.54
CA ILE A 162 0.30 3.45 -3.28
C ILE A 162 0.08 3.25 -1.78
N VAL A 163 -0.71 2.27 -1.37
CA VAL A 163 -0.86 1.87 0.03
C VAL A 163 -0.48 0.40 0.21
N LEU A 164 0.24 0.12 1.29
CA LEU A 164 0.52 -1.23 1.78
C LEU A 164 0.04 -1.30 3.24
N SER A 165 -0.83 -2.26 3.54
CA SER A 165 -1.28 -2.51 4.91
C SER A 165 -0.33 -3.48 5.60
N LEU A 166 0.21 -3.05 6.74
CA LEU A 166 1.22 -3.75 7.51
C LEU A 166 0.60 -4.30 8.79
N GLY A 167 0.88 -5.56 9.10
CA GLY A 167 0.59 -6.12 10.42
C GLY A 167 1.53 -5.57 11.51
N PRO A 168 1.17 -5.70 12.80
CA PRO A 168 1.94 -5.19 13.94
C PRO A 168 3.37 -5.75 14.05
N GLN A 169 3.62 -6.92 13.47
CA GLN A 169 4.92 -7.57 13.45
C GLN A 169 5.95 -6.91 12.51
N HIS A 170 5.53 -6.00 11.62
CA HIS A 170 6.43 -5.36 10.68
C HIS A 170 7.13 -4.18 11.36
N SER A 171 8.41 -4.33 11.66
CA SER A 171 9.27 -3.24 12.14
C SER A 171 10.38 -2.97 11.13
N PHE A 172 10.48 -1.72 10.67
CA PHE A 172 11.53 -1.24 9.78
C PHE A 172 11.61 0.28 9.83
N GLU A 173 12.77 0.82 9.44
CA GLU A 173 12.97 2.25 9.25
C GLU A 173 12.21 2.73 8.01
N LEU A 174 11.36 3.75 8.17
CA LEU A 174 10.51 4.24 7.10
C LEU A 174 11.31 4.75 5.89
N GLU A 175 12.43 5.45 6.13
CA GLU A 175 13.28 5.98 5.07
C GLU A 175 13.95 4.87 4.24
N GLY A 176 14.30 3.74 4.88
CA GLY A 176 14.90 2.58 4.21
C GLY A 176 14.02 1.96 3.12
N VAL A 177 12.70 2.17 3.15
CA VAL A 177 11.77 1.64 2.14
C VAL A 177 12.09 2.18 0.74
N PHE A 178 12.64 3.40 0.62
CA PHE A 178 13.04 3.96 -0.68
C PHE A 178 14.09 3.09 -1.40
N ASP A 179 14.86 2.30 -0.67
CA ASP A 179 15.98 1.53 -1.19
C ASP A 179 15.65 0.02 -1.33
N TYR A 180 14.43 -0.40 -1.01
CA TYR A 180 13.97 -1.79 -1.14
C TYR A 180 13.93 -2.27 -2.59
N LEU A 181 13.81 -1.34 -3.54
CA LEU A 181 13.81 -1.61 -4.97
C LEU A 181 15.02 -0.95 -5.63
N GLN A 182 15.88 -1.79 -6.21
CA GLN A 182 17.04 -1.34 -6.98
C GLN A 182 16.68 -1.26 -8.47
N PRO A 183 16.89 -0.12 -9.17
CA PRO A 183 16.47 0.06 -10.56
C PRO A 183 16.93 -1.05 -11.50
N GLU A 184 18.16 -1.55 -11.31
CA GLU A 184 18.78 -2.59 -12.13
C GLU A 184 18.04 -3.94 -12.05
N THR A 185 17.40 -4.21 -10.91
CA THR A 185 16.72 -5.50 -10.66
C THR A 185 15.20 -5.37 -10.61
N ALA A 186 14.67 -4.15 -10.51
CA ALA A 186 13.26 -3.86 -10.29
C ALA A 186 12.37 -4.43 -11.41
N ARG A 187 12.83 -4.42 -12.66
CA ARG A 187 12.11 -5.06 -13.77
C ARG A 187 11.90 -6.56 -13.51
N GLY A 188 12.93 -7.28 -13.07
CA GLY A 188 12.85 -8.70 -12.75
C GLY A 188 11.91 -8.97 -11.57
N VAL A 189 11.96 -8.14 -10.53
CA VAL A 189 11.02 -8.21 -9.40
C VAL A 189 9.58 -8.01 -9.86
N LEU A 190 9.33 -7.01 -10.71
CA LEU A 190 8.01 -6.75 -11.27
C LEU A 190 7.51 -7.92 -12.12
N VAL A 191 8.37 -8.54 -12.93
CA VAL A 191 8.02 -9.77 -13.66
C VAL A 191 7.60 -10.87 -12.69
N GLN A 192 8.29 -11.08 -11.57
CA GLN A 192 7.86 -12.08 -10.59
C GLN A 192 6.56 -11.70 -9.86
N ALA A 193 6.31 -10.41 -9.64
CA ALA A 193 5.11 -9.91 -8.99
C ALA A 193 3.87 -10.05 -9.89
N LEU A 194 3.99 -9.76 -11.19
CA LEU A 194 2.86 -9.80 -12.12
C LEU A 194 2.37 -11.22 -12.42
N LEU A 195 3.23 -12.25 -12.28
CA LEU A 195 2.85 -13.65 -12.54
C LEU A 195 1.70 -14.12 -11.64
N ALA A 196 1.67 -13.64 -10.39
CA ALA A 196 0.61 -13.94 -9.43
C ALA A 196 -0.57 -12.96 -9.51
N SER A 197 -0.56 -12.01 -10.45
CA SER A 197 -1.62 -11.01 -10.57
C SER A 197 -2.72 -11.47 -11.54
N PRO A 198 -4.01 -11.22 -11.23
CA PRO A 198 -5.13 -11.51 -12.14
C PRO A 198 -5.01 -10.86 -13.52
N MET A 199 -4.22 -9.78 -13.65
CA MET A 199 -3.99 -9.12 -14.94
C MET A 199 -3.26 -10.05 -15.92
N PHE A 200 -2.34 -10.89 -15.44
CA PHE A 200 -1.56 -11.78 -16.27
C PHE A 200 -2.45 -12.79 -17.00
N GLU A 201 -3.35 -13.47 -16.27
CA GLU A 201 -4.29 -14.42 -16.86
C GLU A 201 -5.24 -13.76 -17.86
N THR A 202 -5.65 -12.52 -17.58
CA THR A 202 -6.53 -11.76 -18.46
C THR A 202 -5.82 -11.42 -19.78
N ARG A 203 -4.58 -10.93 -19.71
CA ARG A 203 -3.76 -10.61 -20.89
C ARG A 203 -3.37 -11.87 -21.67
N TRP A 204 -3.03 -12.96 -20.97
CA TRP A 204 -2.80 -14.26 -21.60
C TRP A 204 -3.99 -14.68 -22.45
N ARG A 205 -5.20 -14.63 -21.89
CA ARG A 205 -6.43 -14.99 -22.59
C ARG A 205 -6.68 -14.10 -23.80
N TRP A 206 -6.41 -12.79 -23.69
CA TRP A 206 -6.54 -11.88 -24.82
C TRP A 206 -5.55 -12.23 -25.93
N ASN A 207 -4.29 -12.52 -25.59
CA ASN A 207 -3.27 -12.90 -26.55
C ASN A 207 -3.54 -14.26 -27.20
N ALA A 208 -3.93 -15.26 -26.43
CA ALA A 208 -4.35 -16.57 -26.95
C ALA A 208 -5.55 -16.46 -27.90
N GLN A 209 -6.48 -15.53 -27.62
CA GLN A 209 -7.57 -15.24 -28.53
C GLN A 209 -7.08 -14.50 -29.78
N ARG A 210 -6.33 -13.39 -29.64
CA ARG A 210 -5.87 -12.54 -30.76
C ARG A 210 -4.98 -13.32 -31.74
N SER A 211 -4.15 -14.24 -31.22
CA SER A 211 -3.29 -15.13 -31.99
C SER A 211 -4.01 -16.32 -32.63
N LEU A 212 -5.33 -16.45 -32.45
CA LEU A 212 -6.16 -17.53 -32.98
C LEU A 212 -5.77 -18.94 -32.48
N MET A 213 -5.07 -19.04 -31.34
CA MET A 213 -4.78 -20.34 -30.69
C MET A 213 -6.02 -20.99 -30.07
N LEU A 214 -7.08 -20.20 -29.85
CA LEU A 214 -8.33 -20.66 -29.29
C LEU A 214 -9.42 -20.73 -30.36
N ASP A 215 -9.99 -21.93 -30.55
CA ASP A 215 -11.21 -22.12 -31.33
C ASP A 215 -12.35 -21.30 -30.71
N ARG A 216 -12.88 -20.34 -31.45
CA ARG A 216 -14.00 -19.49 -31.02
C ARG A 216 -15.36 -20.03 -31.43
N SER A 217 -15.38 -21.01 -32.33
CA SER A 217 -16.58 -21.65 -32.84
C SER A 217 -16.36 -23.15 -33.04
N ARG A 218 -17.39 -23.94 -32.75
CA ARG A 218 -17.41 -25.37 -33.06
C ARG A 218 -18.78 -25.74 -33.65
N ASN A 219 -18.79 -26.47 -34.75
CA ASN A 219 -20.01 -26.87 -35.47
C ASN A 219 -20.96 -25.69 -35.77
N GLY A 220 -20.41 -24.57 -36.23
CA GLY A 220 -21.17 -23.36 -36.56
C GLY A 220 -21.72 -22.57 -35.36
N LYS A 221 -21.45 -22.98 -34.12
CA LYS A 221 -21.88 -22.27 -32.90
C LYS A 221 -20.70 -21.62 -32.20
N ARG A 222 -20.91 -20.42 -31.66
CA ARG A 222 -19.93 -19.71 -30.83
C ARG A 222 -19.72 -20.44 -29.52
N ILE A 223 -18.47 -20.57 -29.09
CA ILE A 223 -18.13 -21.20 -27.82
C ILE A 223 -18.43 -20.22 -26.67
N PRO A 224 -19.14 -20.65 -25.61
CA PRO A 224 -19.36 -19.86 -24.40
C PRO A 224 -18.07 -19.34 -23.76
N ALA A 225 -18.12 -18.14 -23.18
CA ALA A 225 -16.94 -17.46 -22.61
C ALA A 225 -16.28 -18.21 -21.46
N ASN A 226 -17.03 -18.93 -20.62
CA ASN A 226 -16.48 -19.80 -19.57
C ASN A 226 -15.62 -20.93 -20.16
N LEU A 227 -16.07 -21.58 -21.24
CA LEU A 227 -15.30 -22.62 -21.91
C LEU A 227 -14.06 -22.05 -22.61
N LEU A 228 -14.12 -20.83 -23.16
CA LEU A 228 -12.94 -20.14 -23.68
C LEU A 228 -11.92 -19.82 -22.58
N ARG A 229 -12.37 -19.49 -21.37
CA ARG A 229 -11.48 -19.30 -20.21
C ARG A 229 -10.78 -20.61 -19.83
N MET A 230 -11.53 -21.70 -19.71
CA MET A 230 -10.96 -23.02 -19.39
C MET A 230 -9.90 -23.43 -20.42
N ARG A 231 -10.19 -23.30 -21.71
CA ARG A 231 -9.23 -23.61 -22.78
C ARG A 231 -8.01 -22.69 -22.79
N ALA A 232 -8.19 -21.41 -22.46
CA ALA A 232 -7.06 -20.49 -22.33
C ALA A 232 -6.12 -20.94 -21.19
N ASN A 233 -6.68 -21.41 -20.08
CA ASN A 233 -5.90 -21.94 -18.96
C ASN A 233 -5.22 -23.27 -19.31
N ASP A 234 -5.88 -24.15 -20.07
CA ASP A 234 -5.25 -25.39 -20.57
C ASP A 234 -4.04 -25.07 -21.47
N LEU A 235 -4.16 -24.07 -22.35
CA LEU A 235 -3.04 -23.59 -23.16
C LEU A 235 -1.93 -22.96 -22.30
N LEU A 236 -2.28 -22.25 -21.23
CA LEU A 236 -1.31 -21.67 -20.31
C LEU A 236 -0.54 -22.77 -19.58
N ALA A 237 -1.23 -23.81 -19.10
CA ALA A 237 -0.60 -24.96 -18.46
C ALA A 237 0.39 -25.68 -19.39
N ALA A 238 0.11 -25.73 -20.69
CA ALA A 238 1.02 -26.30 -21.67
C ALA A 238 2.23 -25.40 -21.99
N ALA A 239 2.02 -24.08 -22.07
CA ALA A 239 3.05 -23.11 -22.47
C ALA A 239 3.93 -22.64 -21.32
N PHE A 240 3.37 -22.52 -20.12
CA PHE A 240 4.03 -22.01 -18.92
C PHE A 240 3.46 -22.67 -17.66
N PRO A 241 3.73 -23.97 -17.43
CA PRO A 241 3.12 -24.73 -16.34
C PRO A 241 3.40 -24.16 -14.94
N GLN A 242 4.57 -23.55 -14.74
CA GLN A 242 5.00 -23.04 -13.43
C GLN A 242 4.10 -21.92 -12.90
N VAL A 243 3.46 -21.14 -13.76
CA VAL A 243 2.58 -20.04 -13.30
C VAL A 243 1.27 -20.54 -12.70
N LEU A 244 0.86 -21.77 -13.04
CA LEU A 244 -0.34 -22.43 -12.52
C LEU A 244 -0.02 -23.55 -11.52
N ALA A 245 1.26 -23.80 -11.26
CA ALA A 245 1.68 -24.88 -10.38
C ALA A 245 1.33 -24.57 -8.92
N CYS A 246 1.15 -25.63 -8.12
CA CYS A 246 0.97 -25.48 -6.69
C CYS A 246 2.21 -24.80 -6.08
N PRO A 247 2.06 -23.75 -5.26
CA PRO A 247 3.20 -23.09 -4.61
C PRO A 247 4.12 -24.06 -3.85
N GLU A 248 3.57 -25.12 -3.26
CA GLU A 248 4.33 -26.15 -2.54
C GLU A 248 5.22 -27.00 -3.45
N THR A 249 4.92 -27.05 -4.75
CA THR A 249 5.67 -27.85 -5.74
C THR A 249 6.68 -27.03 -6.53
N LEU A 250 6.62 -25.70 -6.41
CA LEU A 250 7.53 -24.82 -7.12
C LEU A 250 8.94 -24.89 -6.49
N PRO A 251 10.00 -24.80 -7.32
CA PRO A 251 11.35 -24.67 -6.80
C PRO A 251 11.47 -23.36 -5.99
N GLY A 252 12.30 -23.39 -4.94
CA GLY A 252 12.59 -22.19 -4.17
C GLY A 252 13.32 -21.14 -5.03
N GLY A 253 12.74 -19.95 -5.15
CA GLY A 253 13.34 -18.82 -5.89
C GLY A 253 12.44 -18.24 -6.99
N PRO A 254 13.00 -17.40 -7.87
CA PRO A 254 12.26 -16.82 -8.99
C PRO A 254 11.81 -17.87 -10.01
N ILE A 255 10.60 -17.71 -10.54
CA ILE A 255 10.07 -18.54 -11.62
C ILE A 255 10.78 -18.17 -12.92
N GLU A 256 11.40 -19.15 -13.57
CA GLU A 256 11.95 -18.98 -14.92
C GLU A 256 10.79 -18.84 -15.93
N VAL A 257 10.77 -17.71 -16.64
CA VAL A 257 9.75 -17.42 -17.63
C VAL A 257 10.19 -17.96 -18.99
N PRO A 258 9.38 -18.77 -19.69
CA PRO A 258 9.70 -19.29 -21.02
C PRO A 258 9.56 -18.20 -22.09
N MET A 259 10.56 -17.31 -22.16
CA MET A 259 10.57 -16.13 -23.04
C MET A 259 10.68 -16.50 -24.53
N GLU A 260 11.08 -17.72 -24.85
CA GLU A 260 11.06 -18.29 -26.19
C GLU A 260 9.64 -18.54 -26.71
N HIS A 261 8.65 -18.76 -25.83
CA HIS A 261 7.26 -18.94 -26.25
C HIS A 261 6.66 -17.58 -26.65
N PRO A 262 6.29 -17.34 -27.93
CA PRO A 262 5.94 -16.00 -28.41
C PRO A 262 4.77 -15.35 -27.67
N VAL A 263 3.75 -16.14 -27.32
CA VAL A 263 2.56 -15.64 -26.61
C VAL A 263 2.83 -15.40 -25.13
N VAL A 264 3.77 -16.12 -24.51
CA VAL A 264 4.15 -15.86 -23.11
C VAL A 264 4.92 -14.55 -23.07
N ARG A 265 5.94 -14.41 -23.93
CA ARG A 265 6.70 -13.16 -24.08
C ARG A 265 5.79 -11.95 -24.35
N GLN A 266 4.85 -12.07 -25.29
CA GLN A 266 3.89 -10.99 -25.57
C GLN A 266 2.99 -10.68 -24.37
N THR A 267 2.58 -11.69 -23.60
CA THR A 267 1.75 -11.48 -22.42
C THR A 267 2.50 -10.74 -21.31
N ILE A 268 3.76 -11.10 -21.08
CA ILE A 268 4.62 -10.35 -20.15
C ILE A 268 4.78 -8.91 -20.62
N GLU A 269 5.05 -8.69 -21.90
CA GLU A 269 5.21 -7.35 -22.46
C GLU A 269 3.94 -6.52 -22.30
N ASP A 270 2.77 -7.03 -22.70
CA ASP A 270 1.48 -6.34 -22.55
C ASP A 270 1.18 -5.98 -21.08
N CYS A 271 1.56 -6.85 -20.12
CA CYS A 271 1.41 -6.53 -18.70
C CYS A 271 2.32 -5.37 -18.30
N LEU A 272 3.58 -5.37 -18.76
CA LEU A 272 4.57 -4.35 -18.43
C LEU A 272 4.31 -3.00 -19.11
N THR A 273 3.76 -2.99 -20.32
CA THR A 273 3.71 -1.80 -21.18
C THR A 273 2.31 -1.34 -21.58
N GLU A 274 1.26 -2.17 -21.47
CA GLU A 274 -0.13 -1.73 -21.70
C GLU A 274 -0.85 -1.53 -20.36
N ALA A 275 -0.85 -2.56 -19.51
CA ALA A 275 -1.52 -2.52 -18.20
C ALA A 275 -0.75 -1.67 -17.17
N MET A 276 0.57 -1.55 -17.35
CA MET A 276 1.49 -0.78 -16.52
C MET A 276 2.40 0.08 -17.39
N ASP A 277 3.25 0.89 -16.76
CA ASP A 277 4.32 1.65 -17.41
C ASP A 277 5.64 1.29 -16.72
N VAL A 278 6.30 0.22 -17.21
CA VAL A 278 7.57 -0.26 -16.66
C VAL A 278 8.70 0.75 -16.84
N ASP A 279 8.74 1.48 -17.95
CA ASP A 279 9.80 2.45 -18.23
C ASP A 279 9.67 3.65 -17.30
N GLY A 280 8.45 4.17 -17.13
CA GLY A 280 8.17 5.22 -16.15
C GLY A 280 8.45 4.81 -14.71
N PHE A 281 8.12 3.57 -14.36
CA PHE A 281 8.48 3.02 -13.05
C PHE A 281 10.01 3.00 -12.84
N LEU A 282 10.78 2.51 -13.81
CA LEU A 282 12.24 2.50 -13.73
C LEU A 282 12.83 3.91 -13.70
N GLU A 283 12.28 4.85 -14.48
CA GLU A 283 12.67 6.26 -14.45
C GLU A 283 12.49 6.89 -13.07
N VAL A 284 11.39 6.57 -12.37
CA VAL A 284 11.13 7.02 -10.99
C VAL A 284 12.18 6.45 -10.05
N LEU A 285 12.48 5.15 -10.12
CA LEU A 285 13.51 4.54 -9.26
C LEU A 285 14.91 5.13 -9.52
N TRP A 286 15.28 5.36 -10.79
CA TRP A 286 16.52 6.08 -11.13
C TRP A 286 16.49 7.52 -10.60
N GLY A 287 15.35 8.19 -10.68
CA GLY A 287 15.19 9.55 -10.18
C GLY A 287 15.38 9.64 -8.68
N LEU A 288 14.85 8.68 -7.91
CA LEU A 288 15.05 8.56 -6.47
C LEU A 288 16.50 8.25 -6.12
N ARG A 289 17.15 7.34 -6.86
CA ARG A 289 18.55 6.95 -6.61
C ARG A 289 19.53 8.09 -6.89
N ASP A 290 19.36 8.78 -8.00
CA ASP A 290 20.30 9.80 -8.47
C ASP A 290 19.96 11.20 -7.90
N GLY A 291 18.93 11.32 -7.05
CA GLY A 291 18.53 12.56 -6.38
C GLY A 291 17.73 13.56 -7.22
N ARG A 292 17.30 13.17 -8.44
CA ARG A 292 16.39 14.00 -9.26
C ARG A 292 14.99 14.09 -8.66
N ILE A 293 14.58 13.06 -7.93
CA ILE A 293 13.34 13.01 -7.15
C ILE A 293 13.75 12.99 -5.68
N ALA A 294 13.36 14.02 -4.94
CA ALA A 294 13.59 14.12 -3.52
C ALA A 294 12.77 13.06 -2.76
N LYS A 295 13.33 12.64 -1.63
CA LYS A 295 12.75 11.65 -0.71
C LYS A 295 12.34 12.34 0.57
N ARG A 296 11.21 11.94 1.15
CA ARG A 296 10.81 12.35 2.50
C ARG A 296 10.05 11.21 3.17
N ALA A 297 10.36 10.93 4.43
CA ALA A 297 9.66 9.97 5.26
C ALA A 297 9.03 10.70 6.45
N VAL A 298 7.76 10.43 6.75
CA VAL A 298 7.03 11.06 7.85
C VAL A 298 6.14 10.00 8.53
N ASP A 299 6.30 9.85 9.83
CA ASP A 299 5.33 9.15 10.67
C ASP A 299 4.26 10.15 11.12
N THR A 300 2.98 9.85 10.86
CA THR A 300 1.84 10.69 11.24
C THR A 300 0.94 9.95 12.25
N PRO A 301 0.32 10.65 13.20
CA PRO A 301 -0.60 10.02 14.15
C PRO A 301 -1.93 9.61 13.49
N GLU A 302 -2.32 10.30 12.41
CA GLU A 302 -3.52 10.04 11.63
C GLU A 302 -3.23 10.29 10.13
N PRO A 303 -4.01 9.69 9.21
CA PRO A 303 -3.77 9.85 7.78
C PRO A 303 -3.89 11.30 7.31
N SER A 304 -2.90 11.73 6.54
CA SER A 304 -2.88 13.03 5.87
C SER A 304 -4.07 13.21 4.93
N ALA A 305 -4.37 14.47 4.57
CA ALA A 305 -5.41 14.78 3.61
C ALA A 305 -5.22 14.03 2.28
N PHE A 306 -3.98 13.92 1.80
CA PHE A 306 -3.65 13.24 0.55
C PHE A 306 -3.84 11.72 0.63
N ALA A 307 -3.67 11.09 1.81
CA ALA A 307 -3.85 9.66 1.98
C ALA A 307 -5.32 9.21 1.89
N ARG A 308 -6.28 10.11 2.18
CA ARG A 308 -7.72 9.79 2.20
C ARG A 308 -8.23 9.17 0.90
N GLY A 309 -7.67 9.59 -0.24
CA GLY A 309 -8.07 9.08 -1.56
C GLY A 309 -7.66 7.62 -1.80
N ILE A 310 -6.50 7.19 -1.29
CA ILE A 310 -6.04 5.80 -1.45
C ILE A 310 -6.63 4.86 -0.39
N LEU A 311 -6.93 5.37 0.80
CA LEU A 311 -7.59 4.60 1.86
C LEU A 311 -9.02 4.18 1.48
N ASN A 312 -9.74 5.07 0.81
CA ASN A 312 -11.09 4.83 0.28
C ASN A 312 -11.05 4.38 -1.19
N SER A 313 -9.97 3.72 -1.61
CA SER A 313 -9.77 3.37 -3.00
C SER A 313 -10.79 2.35 -3.50
N ALA A 314 -11.16 2.51 -4.77
CA ALA A 314 -12.13 1.64 -5.42
C ALA A 314 -11.51 0.26 -5.75
N PRO A 315 -12.32 -0.81 -5.87
CA PRO A 315 -11.81 -2.18 -6.06
C PRO A 315 -10.82 -2.38 -7.22
N TYR A 316 -10.95 -1.59 -8.29
CA TYR A 316 -10.07 -1.69 -9.46
C TYR A 316 -8.62 -1.23 -9.21
N THR A 317 -8.37 -0.56 -8.08
CA THR A 317 -7.04 -0.08 -7.68
C THR A 317 -6.23 -1.14 -6.93
N PHE A 318 -6.87 -2.25 -6.56
CA PHE A 318 -6.28 -3.28 -5.72
C PHE A 318 -5.21 -4.08 -6.46
N LEU A 319 -4.16 -4.48 -5.74
CA LEU A 319 -3.01 -5.22 -6.28
C LEU A 319 -2.94 -6.67 -5.74
N ASP A 320 -3.97 -7.07 -5.02
CA ASP A 320 -4.14 -8.34 -4.33
C ASP A 320 -5.63 -8.75 -4.37
N ASP A 321 -5.89 -10.01 -4.04
CA ASP A 321 -7.23 -10.60 -4.13
C ASP A 321 -8.03 -10.54 -2.80
N ALA A 322 -7.58 -9.76 -1.81
CA ALA A 322 -8.29 -9.67 -0.54
C ALA A 322 -9.70 -9.09 -0.71
N PRO A 323 -10.74 -9.72 -0.11
CA PRO A 323 -12.11 -9.22 -0.12
C PRO A 323 -12.23 -7.79 0.41
N LEU A 324 -13.26 -7.08 -0.03
CA LEU A 324 -13.50 -5.69 0.35
C LEU A 324 -13.73 -5.55 1.86
N GLU A 325 -14.45 -6.51 2.44
CA GLU A 325 -14.84 -6.54 3.85
C GLU A 325 -13.66 -6.76 4.80
N GLU A 326 -12.58 -7.37 4.30
CA GLU A 326 -11.39 -7.72 5.08
C GLU A 326 -10.25 -6.69 4.94
N ARG A 327 -10.51 -5.57 4.25
CA ARG A 327 -9.49 -4.56 3.97
C ARG A 327 -9.17 -3.71 5.21
N ARG A 328 -7.91 -3.75 5.61
CA ARG A 328 -7.39 -2.96 6.73
C ARG A 328 -7.46 -1.46 6.49
N THR A 329 -7.46 -1.01 5.24
CA THR A 329 -7.63 0.41 4.90
C THR A 329 -9.00 0.96 5.30
N GLN A 330 -10.05 0.11 5.38
CA GLN A 330 -11.38 0.50 5.87
C GLN A 330 -11.44 0.66 7.40
N ALA A 331 -10.50 0.05 8.12
CA ALA A 331 -10.35 0.19 9.57
C ALA A 331 -9.57 1.46 9.96
N VAL A 332 -9.19 2.30 9.00
CA VAL A 332 -8.57 3.59 9.28
C VAL A 332 -9.68 4.62 9.50
N SER A 333 -9.81 5.08 10.74
CA SER A 333 -10.72 6.18 11.04
C SER A 333 -10.24 7.47 10.39
N SER A 334 -11.13 8.15 9.69
CA SER A 334 -10.89 9.47 9.13
C SER A 334 -11.88 10.47 9.72
N ARG A 335 -11.37 11.54 10.32
CA ARG A 335 -12.23 12.65 10.77
C ARG A 335 -12.85 13.32 9.54
N ARG A 336 -14.17 13.51 9.58
CA ARG A 336 -14.95 14.09 8.47
C ARG A 336 -14.60 15.55 8.16
N ILE A 337 -13.89 16.24 9.05
CA ILE A 337 -13.53 17.66 8.91
C ILE A 337 -12.00 17.76 8.89
N LEU A 338 -11.45 18.40 7.86
CA LEU A 338 -10.04 18.82 7.77
C LEU A 338 -9.91 20.13 8.57
N ASP A 339 -9.94 20.09 9.89
CA ASP A 339 -9.79 21.32 10.69
C ASP A 339 -8.30 21.68 10.82
N ILE A 340 -7.90 22.73 10.10
CA ILE A 340 -6.54 23.27 10.07
C ILE A 340 -6.07 23.70 11.48
N ARG A 341 -7.00 24.08 12.36
CA ARG A 341 -6.66 24.53 13.73
C ARG A 341 -6.17 23.40 14.62
N THR A 342 -6.53 22.16 14.32
CA THR A 342 -6.03 20.97 15.02
C THR A 342 -4.72 20.43 14.46
N ALA A 343 -4.18 21.01 13.38
CA ALA A 343 -2.91 20.55 12.83
C ALA A 343 -1.72 20.79 13.78
N ASP A 344 -1.77 21.84 14.60
CA ASP A 344 -0.79 22.08 15.68
C ASP A 344 -0.98 21.13 16.89
N GLU A 345 -2.13 20.45 17.00
CA GLU A 345 -2.39 19.40 18.00
C GLU A 345 -2.09 17.99 17.46
N LEU A 346 -1.78 17.85 16.15
CA LEU A 346 -1.41 16.58 15.51
C LEU A 346 -0.09 16.08 16.10
N GLY A 347 -0.18 15.17 17.06
CA GLY A 347 0.99 14.48 17.63
C GLY A 347 1.34 14.87 19.06
N ALA A 348 0.53 15.70 19.71
CA ALA A 348 0.62 15.85 21.16
C ALA A 348 0.14 14.55 21.82
N LEU A 349 1.07 13.62 22.09
CA LEU A 349 0.81 12.51 22.99
C LEU A 349 0.40 13.09 24.35
N ASP A 350 -0.68 12.57 24.91
CA ASP A 350 -1.08 12.93 26.26
C ASP A 350 0.08 12.57 27.21
N ALA A 351 0.68 13.59 27.82
CA ALA A 351 1.82 13.44 28.71
C ALA A 351 1.50 12.50 29.88
N ASP A 352 0.23 12.47 30.33
CA ASP A 352 -0.22 11.59 31.39
C ASP A 352 -0.35 10.14 30.91
N ALA A 353 -0.68 9.92 29.63
CA ALA A 353 -0.71 8.59 29.02
C ALA A 353 0.71 8.04 28.79
N VAL A 354 1.63 8.88 28.29
CA VAL A 354 3.05 8.52 28.13
C VAL A 354 3.67 8.18 29.49
N ALA A 355 3.47 9.02 30.50
CA ALA A 355 3.98 8.79 31.84
C ALA A 355 3.48 7.45 32.42
N ARG A 356 2.19 7.13 32.22
CA ARG A 356 1.59 5.87 32.67
C ARG A 356 2.18 4.65 31.97
N VAL A 357 2.32 4.68 30.65
CA VAL A 357 2.94 3.58 29.91
C VAL A 357 4.41 3.41 30.30
N CYS A 358 5.14 4.51 30.51
CA CYS A 358 6.50 4.47 31.04
C CYS A 358 6.56 3.84 32.44
N GLU A 359 5.62 4.13 33.34
CA GLU A 359 5.52 3.53 34.67
C GLU A 359 5.17 2.03 34.60
N GLU A 360 4.21 1.65 33.76
CA GLU A 360 3.78 0.26 33.57
C GLU A 360 4.86 -0.62 32.92
N ALA A 361 5.64 -0.05 31.98
CA ALA A 361 6.73 -0.75 31.30
C ALA A 361 8.03 -0.76 32.13
N TRP A 362 8.14 0.08 33.16
CA TRP A 362 9.34 0.13 34.01
C TRP A 362 9.46 -1.16 34.83
N PRO A 363 10.63 -1.80 34.91
CA PRO A 363 10.80 -3.03 35.67
C PRO A 363 10.47 -2.84 37.16
N GLN A 364 9.83 -3.84 37.76
CA GLN A 364 9.62 -3.92 39.20
C GLN A 364 10.25 -5.20 39.74
N PRO A 365 11.59 -5.32 39.72
CA PRO A 365 12.27 -6.53 40.17
C PRO A 365 12.08 -6.73 41.67
N GLU A 366 11.86 -7.98 42.08
CA GLU A 366 11.73 -8.38 43.49
C GLU A 366 13.00 -9.02 44.04
N SER A 367 14.03 -9.19 43.20
CA SER A 367 15.29 -9.84 43.58
C SER A 367 16.50 -9.29 42.81
N ALA A 368 17.70 -9.58 43.32
CA ALA A 368 18.95 -9.23 42.63
C ALA A 368 19.09 -9.91 41.26
N GLU A 369 18.54 -11.11 41.08
CA GLU A 369 18.59 -11.78 39.78
C GLU A 369 17.71 -11.05 38.75
N GLU A 370 16.52 -10.61 39.15
CA GLU A 370 15.62 -9.86 38.28
C GLU A 370 16.16 -8.46 37.92
N VAL A 371 16.90 -7.81 38.85
CA VAL A 371 17.63 -6.57 38.52
C VAL A 371 18.68 -6.83 37.43
N HIS A 372 19.41 -7.95 37.52
CA HIS A 372 20.41 -8.31 36.52
C HIS A 372 19.76 -8.60 35.15
N GLU A 373 18.65 -9.34 35.11
CA GLU A 373 17.88 -9.59 33.88
C GLU A 373 17.31 -8.31 33.27
N ALA A 374 16.76 -7.42 34.09
CA ALA A 374 16.26 -6.13 33.63
C ALA A 374 17.37 -5.30 32.97
N LEU A 375 18.58 -5.28 33.54
CA LEU A 375 19.73 -4.59 32.95
C LEU A 375 20.22 -5.22 31.65
N LEU A 376 20.09 -6.54 31.49
CA LEU A 376 20.39 -7.21 30.22
C LEU A 376 19.39 -6.82 29.12
N TRP A 377 18.13 -6.56 29.48
CA TRP A 377 17.08 -6.19 28.52
C TRP A 377 17.08 -4.70 28.16
N ILE A 378 17.27 -3.81 29.13
CA ILE A 378 17.17 -2.34 28.96
C ILE A 378 18.52 -1.72 28.55
N GLY A 379 19.61 -2.47 28.71
CA GLY A 379 20.97 -2.04 28.40
C GLY A 379 21.63 -1.28 29.55
N TYR A 380 21.03 -0.17 30.00
CA TYR A 380 21.52 0.57 31.16
C TYR A 380 20.42 1.31 31.93
N VAL A 381 20.73 1.63 33.18
CA VAL A 381 19.96 2.58 34.00
C VAL A 381 20.89 3.61 34.63
N THR A 382 20.36 4.79 34.96
CA THR A 382 21.11 5.79 35.73
C THR A 382 21.16 5.43 37.21
N ALA A 383 22.13 5.99 37.95
CA ALA A 383 22.20 5.78 39.40
C ALA A 383 20.97 6.33 40.15
N ALA A 384 20.33 7.36 39.59
CA ALA A 384 19.07 7.90 40.11
C ALA A 384 17.90 6.93 39.91
N GLU A 385 17.77 6.34 38.73
CA GLU A 385 16.74 5.36 38.40
C GLU A 385 16.91 4.04 39.18
N ALA A 386 18.15 3.63 39.44
CA ALA A 386 18.47 2.44 40.22
C ALA A 386 18.39 2.64 41.75
N ALA A 387 18.04 3.84 42.23
CA ALA A 387 17.96 4.12 43.65
C ALA A 387 17.05 3.16 44.44
N PRO A 388 15.87 2.72 43.92
CA PRO A 388 15.03 1.72 44.59
C PRO A 388 15.67 0.33 44.70
N TRP A 389 16.59 -0.01 43.80
CA TRP A 389 17.23 -1.34 43.71
C TRP A 389 18.63 -1.36 44.33
N LYS A 390 19.03 -0.28 45.02
CA LYS A 390 20.42 -0.05 45.45
C LYS A 390 21.04 -1.22 46.20
N ALA A 391 20.30 -1.87 47.09
CA ALA A 391 20.79 -3.00 47.86
C ALA A 391 21.22 -4.18 46.96
N TRP A 392 20.40 -4.48 45.95
CA TRP A 392 20.67 -5.53 44.97
C TRP A 392 21.75 -5.12 43.96
N VAL A 393 21.79 -3.86 43.56
CA VAL A 393 22.86 -3.33 42.71
C VAL A 393 24.22 -3.44 43.40
N ASP A 394 24.28 -3.10 44.69
CA ASP A 394 25.51 -3.20 45.48
C ASP A 394 25.95 -4.67 45.66
N GLU A 395 25.00 -5.59 45.85
CA GLU A 395 25.24 -7.04 45.88
C GLU A 395 25.81 -7.56 44.55
N LEU A 396 25.16 -7.23 43.43
CA LEU A 396 25.60 -7.65 42.10
C LEU A 396 26.93 -7.02 41.70
N ARG A 397 27.19 -5.77 42.13
CA ARG A 397 28.47 -5.10 41.92
C ARG A 397 29.58 -5.76 42.74
N ALA A 398 29.32 -6.15 43.99
CA ALA A 398 30.27 -6.93 44.79
C ALA A 398 30.55 -8.30 44.16
N GLY A 399 29.55 -8.89 43.51
CA GLY A 399 29.69 -10.12 42.71
C GLY A 399 30.30 -9.93 41.31
N GLY A 400 30.67 -8.71 40.91
CA GLY A 400 31.27 -8.42 39.61
C GLY A 400 30.31 -8.51 38.41
N ARG A 401 28.99 -8.60 38.64
CA ARG A 401 27.96 -8.76 37.61
C ARG A 401 27.39 -7.43 37.09
N ILE A 402 27.67 -6.31 37.76
CA ILE A 402 27.31 -4.96 37.31
C ILE A 402 28.56 -4.09 37.20
N VAL A 403 28.65 -3.33 36.12
CA VAL A 403 29.70 -2.33 35.86
C VAL A 403 29.08 -0.94 35.84
N ALA A 404 29.80 0.04 36.36
CA ALA A 404 29.36 1.43 36.35
C ALA A 404 30.33 2.31 35.55
N GLU A 405 29.78 3.10 34.65
CA GLU A 405 30.51 4.05 33.83
C GLU A 405 29.84 5.43 33.93
N GLY A 406 30.46 6.33 34.69
CA GLY A 406 29.85 7.62 35.04
C GLY A 406 28.61 7.42 35.89
N ASP A 407 27.48 7.96 35.42
CA ASP A 407 26.17 7.85 36.08
C ASP A 407 25.35 6.63 35.62
N ARG A 408 25.89 5.79 34.73
CA ARG A 408 25.19 4.65 34.14
C ARG A 408 25.66 3.32 34.73
N LEU A 409 24.72 2.41 34.93
CA LEU A 409 24.90 1.06 35.44
C LEU A 409 24.52 0.05 34.36
N PHE A 410 25.38 -0.93 34.12
CA PHE A 410 25.24 -1.95 33.08
C PHE A 410 25.40 -3.34 33.69
N ALA A 411 24.74 -4.35 33.14
CA ALA A 411 25.13 -5.74 33.38
C ALA A 411 26.50 -5.99 32.73
N ALA A 412 27.41 -6.68 33.42
CA ALA A 412 28.78 -6.90 32.96
C ALA A 412 28.84 -7.72 31.65
N GLU A 413 27.82 -8.53 31.40
CA GLU A 413 27.68 -9.41 30.24
C GLU A 413 26.85 -8.78 29.11
N ALA A 414 26.27 -7.59 29.30
CA ALA A 414 25.50 -6.91 28.26
C ALA A 414 26.41 -6.42 27.14
N GLY A 415 26.00 -6.65 25.90
CA GLY A 415 26.61 -6.02 24.72
C GLY A 415 26.52 -4.51 24.84
N ARG A 416 27.63 -3.81 24.56
CA ARG A 416 27.72 -2.34 24.69
C ARG A 416 27.36 -1.59 23.39
N ASP A 417 26.93 -2.32 22.36
CA ASP A 417 26.45 -1.73 21.13
C ASP A 417 24.96 -1.40 21.28
N PRO A 418 24.51 -0.23 20.79
CA PRO A 418 23.13 0.23 20.94
C PRO A 418 22.10 -0.64 20.20
#